data_AF-A0AAU3J0I1-F1
#
_entry.id   AF-A0AAU3J0I1-F1
#
_cell.length_a   1.000
_cell.length_b   1.000
_cell.length_c   1.000
_cell.angle_alpha   90.00
_cell.angle_beta   90.00
_cell.angle_gamma   90.00
#
_symmetry.space_group_name_H-M   'P 1'
#
loop_
_entity.id
_entity.type
_entity.pdbx_description
1 polymer ?
#
loop_
_entity_poly.entity_id
_entity_poly.type
_entity_poly.pdbx_seq_one_letter_code
_entity_poly.pdbx_strand_id
1 'polypeptide(L)'
;MNSTPEFYVVREGDTLSKIAAKVHVSLAQIEKWNPQIKNPNVIHVGERVRVTAPSGQPVSEDEPFPGRDFFQPSVSSPIIEVMGWRLIEEGCSAYPDDEPDFQWSAKDRESYANWQRKLGFGGGDADGMPGRQSWERLHVPALTR
;
A
#
# COMPACT_ATOMS: atom_id res chain seq x y z
N MET A 1 22.49 5.68 -16.77
CA MET A 1 21.36 5.13 -15.98
C MET A 1 21.51 3.62 -16.02
N ASN A 2 21.97 2.98 -14.95
CA ASN A 2 22.15 1.52 -14.93
C ASN A 2 20.87 0.88 -14.37
N SER A 3 20.05 0.31 -15.26
CA SER A 3 18.88 -0.46 -14.86
C SER A 3 19.33 -1.78 -14.22
N THR A 4 19.03 -1.99 -12.95
CA THR A 4 19.21 -3.29 -12.30
C THR A 4 18.28 -4.30 -13.01
N PRO A 5 18.80 -5.44 -13.51
CA PRO A 5 17.98 -6.41 -14.20
C PRO A 5 16.92 -7.01 -13.26
N GLU A 6 15.72 -7.26 -13.75
CA GLU A 6 14.60 -7.83 -12.96
C GLU A 6 14.93 -9.22 -12.39
N PHE A 7 15.73 -9.99 -13.12
CA PHE A 7 16.15 -11.33 -12.77
C PHE A 7 17.67 -11.49 -12.80
N TYR A 8 18.18 -12.28 -11.87
CA TYR A 8 19.55 -12.77 -11.82
C TYR A 8 19.58 -14.27 -12.09
N VAL A 9 20.49 -14.72 -12.96
CA VAL A 9 20.71 -16.14 -13.23
C VAL A 9 21.80 -16.65 -12.29
N VAL A 10 21.45 -17.61 -11.44
CA VAL A 10 22.34 -18.22 -10.43
C VAL A 10 23.56 -18.83 -11.10
N ARG A 11 24.75 -18.53 -10.57
CA ARG A 11 26.03 -19.08 -11.03
C ARG A 11 26.62 -20.00 -9.97
N GLU A 12 27.62 -20.77 -10.36
CA GLU A 12 28.33 -21.67 -9.44
C GLU A 12 28.90 -20.89 -8.24
N GLY A 13 28.58 -21.36 -7.02
CA GLY A 13 29.01 -20.73 -5.76
C GLY A 13 28.15 -19.55 -5.27
N ASP A 14 27.09 -19.19 -6.00
CA ASP A 14 26.12 -18.21 -5.54
C ASP A 14 25.24 -18.76 -4.39
N THR A 15 24.81 -17.86 -3.53
CA THR A 15 23.75 -18.07 -2.54
C THR A 15 22.79 -16.89 -2.61
N LEU A 16 21.54 -17.05 -2.13
CA LEU A 16 20.60 -15.93 -2.12
C LEU A 16 21.17 -14.69 -1.40
N SER A 17 21.91 -14.89 -0.31
CA SER A 17 22.56 -13.79 0.42
C SER A 17 23.65 -13.08 -0.40
N LYS A 18 24.47 -13.84 -1.16
CA LYS A 18 25.49 -13.25 -2.04
C LYS A 18 24.86 -12.49 -3.21
N ILE A 19 23.80 -13.04 -3.79
CA ILE A 19 23.03 -12.39 -4.87
C ILE A 19 22.40 -11.09 -4.34
N ALA A 20 21.75 -11.14 -3.17
CA ALA A 20 21.14 -9.99 -2.51
C ALA A 20 22.16 -8.87 -2.27
N ALA A 21 23.34 -9.20 -1.74
CA ALA A 21 24.42 -8.24 -1.52
C ALA A 21 24.93 -7.61 -2.82
N LYS A 22 25.03 -8.41 -3.90
CA LYS A 22 25.50 -7.96 -5.23
C LYS A 22 24.53 -7.01 -5.92
N VAL A 23 23.23 -7.17 -5.67
CA VAL A 23 22.16 -6.32 -6.25
C VAL A 23 21.62 -5.28 -5.28
N HIS A 24 22.27 -5.11 -4.12
CA HIS A 24 21.94 -4.11 -3.10
C HIS A 24 20.52 -4.21 -2.53
N VAL A 25 20.04 -5.42 -2.28
CA VAL A 25 18.76 -5.69 -1.61
C VAL A 25 18.97 -6.63 -0.43
N SER A 26 17.98 -6.75 0.46
CA SER A 26 18.03 -7.69 1.58
C SER A 26 17.66 -9.12 1.15
N LEU A 27 18.19 -10.13 1.84
CA LEU A 27 17.79 -11.53 1.65
C LEU A 27 16.27 -11.70 1.82
N ALA A 28 15.67 -11.05 2.82
CA ALA A 28 14.22 -11.10 3.07
C ALA A 28 13.40 -10.57 1.88
N GLN A 29 13.89 -9.54 1.18
CA GLN A 29 13.26 -9.05 -0.05
C GLN A 29 13.36 -10.09 -1.18
N ILE A 30 14.52 -10.70 -1.38
CA ILE A 30 14.71 -11.78 -2.36
C ILE A 30 13.77 -12.96 -2.07
N GLU A 31 13.71 -13.44 -0.82
CA GLU A 31 12.82 -14.53 -0.41
C GLU A 31 11.36 -14.17 -0.67
N LYS A 32 10.94 -12.95 -0.31
CA LYS A 32 9.58 -12.45 -0.55
C LYS A 32 9.22 -12.40 -2.03
N TRP A 33 10.17 -12.01 -2.90
CA TRP A 33 9.94 -11.90 -4.35
C TRP A 33 10.02 -13.24 -5.08
N ASN A 34 10.50 -14.30 -4.42
CA ASN A 34 10.67 -15.61 -5.00
C ASN A 34 9.93 -16.71 -4.21
N PRO A 35 8.60 -16.62 -4.05
CA PRO A 35 7.83 -17.62 -3.32
C PRO A 35 7.88 -19.04 -3.94
N GLN A 36 8.32 -19.15 -5.19
CA GLN A 36 8.60 -20.44 -5.84
C GLN A 36 9.80 -21.18 -5.24
N ILE A 37 10.74 -20.47 -4.58
CA ILE A 37 11.90 -21.06 -3.91
C ILE A 37 11.47 -21.52 -2.52
N LYS A 38 11.05 -22.78 -2.41
CA LYS A 38 10.54 -23.35 -1.16
C LYS A 38 11.61 -23.48 -0.06
N ASN A 39 12.88 -23.65 -0.46
CA ASN A 39 14.00 -23.74 0.45
C ASN A 39 15.05 -22.70 0.07
N PRO A 40 15.12 -21.54 0.76
CA PRO A 40 16.07 -20.46 0.47
C PRO A 40 17.55 -20.87 0.52
N ASN A 41 17.86 -21.99 1.18
CA ASN A 41 19.22 -22.52 1.28
C ASN A 41 19.61 -23.41 0.08
N VAL A 42 18.68 -23.69 -0.83
CA VAL A 42 18.90 -24.55 -1.99
C VAL A 42 18.50 -23.79 -3.25
N ILE A 43 19.49 -23.35 -4.01
CA ILE A 43 19.34 -22.76 -5.34
C ILE A 43 20.23 -23.49 -6.34
N HIS A 44 19.80 -23.60 -7.59
CA HIS A 44 20.52 -24.33 -8.63
C HIS A 44 21.18 -23.41 -9.65
N VAL A 45 22.35 -23.79 -10.16
CA VAL A 45 23.01 -23.07 -11.25
C VAL A 45 22.07 -23.00 -12.46
N GLY A 46 21.93 -21.80 -13.05
CA GLY A 46 20.99 -21.54 -14.15
C GLY A 46 19.57 -21.17 -13.70
N GLU A 47 19.25 -21.29 -12.41
CA GLU A 47 17.96 -20.85 -11.86
C GLU A 47 17.81 -19.32 -11.94
N ARG A 48 16.59 -18.85 -12.20
CA ARG A 48 16.28 -17.41 -12.29
C ARG A 48 15.73 -16.93 -10.95
N VAL A 49 16.49 -16.08 -10.27
CA VAL A 49 16.08 -15.40 -9.04
C VAL A 49 15.62 -14.00 -9.40
N ARG A 50 14.40 -13.62 -9.02
CA ARG A 50 13.91 -12.24 -9.12
C ARG A 50 14.66 -11.36 -8.11
N VAL A 51 15.27 -10.28 -8.58
CA VAL A 51 16.13 -9.39 -7.76
C VAL A 51 15.62 -7.96 -7.69
N THR A 52 14.46 -7.68 -8.26
CA THR A 52 13.73 -6.43 -8.09
C THR A 52 12.34 -6.72 -7.57
N ALA A 53 11.71 -5.72 -6.94
CA ALA A 53 10.31 -5.82 -6.59
C ALA A 53 9.49 -6.21 -7.83
N PRO A 54 8.59 -7.20 -7.74
CA PRO A 54 7.64 -7.44 -8.81
C PRO A 54 6.85 -6.15 -9.05
N SER A 55 7.01 -5.57 -10.23
CA SER A 55 6.15 -4.52 -10.76
C SER A 55 4.81 -5.16 -11.08
N GLY A 56 4.05 -5.43 -10.03
CA GLY A 56 2.94 -6.37 -10.07
C GLY A 56 2.65 -6.98 -8.71
N GLN A 57 2.69 -6.17 -7.63
CA GLN A 57 1.60 -6.38 -6.68
C GLN A 57 0.31 -6.29 -7.51
N PRO A 58 -0.69 -7.18 -7.33
CA PRO A 58 -1.97 -6.95 -7.98
C PRO A 58 -2.28 -5.48 -7.72
N VAL A 59 -2.51 -4.72 -8.79
CA VAL A 59 -3.07 -3.37 -8.66
C VAL A 59 -4.36 -3.63 -7.91
N SER A 60 -4.30 -3.43 -6.60
CA SER A 60 -5.48 -3.52 -5.77
C SER A 60 -6.39 -2.47 -6.37
N GLU A 61 -7.60 -2.86 -6.75
CA GLU A 61 -8.62 -1.90 -7.17
C GLU A 61 -8.79 -0.81 -6.10
N ASP A 62 -8.44 -1.16 -4.85
CA ASP A 62 -8.36 -0.27 -3.70
C ASP A 62 -6.94 0.26 -3.43
N GLU A 63 -6.84 1.55 -3.12
CA GLU A 63 -5.66 2.24 -2.62
C GLU A 63 -5.19 1.60 -1.31
N PRO A 64 -3.92 1.18 -1.19
CA PRO A 64 -3.38 0.71 0.08
C PRO A 64 -3.40 1.83 1.12
N PHE A 65 -3.60 1.47 2.40
CA PHE A 65 -3.58 2.46 3.47
C PHE A 65 -2.24 3.24 3.49
N PRO A 66 -2.24 4.57 3.27
CA PRO A 66 -1.01 5.35 3.09
C PRO A 66 -0.26 5.59 4.41
N GLY A 67 -0.81 5.10 5.53
CA GLY A 67 -0.30 5.35 6.87
C GLY A 67 -1.05 6.50 7.54
N ARG A 68 -1.16 6.46 8.87
CA ARG A 68 -1.93 7.46 9.63
C ARG A 68 -1.31 8.86 9.52
N ASP A 69 0.01 8.93 9.46
CA ASP A 69 0.76 10.19 9.35
C ASP A 69 0.56 10.88 8.00
N PHE A 70 -0.03 10.22 6.99
CA PHE A 70 -0.41 10.88 5.75
C PHE A 70 -1.52 11.92 5.95
N PHE A 71 -2.41 11.73 6.93
CA PHE A 71 -3.60 12.56 7.12
C PHE A 71 -3.31 13.77 8.03
N GLN A 72 -2.54 14.73 7.49
CA GLN A 72 -2.18 15.98 8.18
C GLN A 72 -2.82 17.19 7.49
N PRO A 73 -3.17 18.27 8.22
CA PRO A 73 -3.84 19.44 7.64
C PRO A 73 -3.10 20.14 6.48
N SER A 74 -1.79 19.90 6.36
CA SER A 74 -0.94 20.42 5.29
C SER A 74 -0.94 19.56 4.02
N VAL A 75 -1.57 18.38 4.05
CA VAL A 75 -1.55 17.43 2.93
C VAL A 75 -2.71 17.72 1.99
N SER A 76 -2.35 17.84 0.71
CA SER A 76 -3.28 17.85 -0.41
C SER A 76 -2.90 16.74 -1.38
N SER A 77 -3.84 15.87 -1.74
CA SER A 77 -3.61 14.69 -2.56
C SER A 77 -4.91 14.19 -3.18
N PRO A 78 -4.89 13.64 -4.41
CA PRO A 78 -6.07 13.00 -4.99
C PRO A 78 -6.56 11.79 -4.17
N ILE A 79 -5.72 11.19 -3.32
CA ILE A 79 -6.13 10.13 -2.38
C ILE A 79 -7.21 10.63 -1.41
N ILE A 80 -7.11 11.90 -0.99
CA ILE A 80 -8.08 12.53 -0.07
C ILE A 80 -9.41 12.73 -0.79
N GLU A 81 -9.37 13.22 -2.02
CA GLU A 81 -10.56 13.41 -2.85
C GLU A 81 -11.30 12.09 -3.08
N VAL A 82 -10.61 11.03 -3.53
CA VAL A 82 -11.27 9.73 -3.80
C VAL A 82 -11.77 9.03 -2.53
N MET A 83 -11.07 9.23 -1.40
CA MET A 83 -11.58 8.80 -0.09
C MET A 83 -12.87 9.54 0.24
N GLY A 84 -12.93 10.86 0.02
CA GLY A 84 -14.12 11.68 0.24
C GLY A 84 -15.31 11.22 -0.59
N TRP A 85 -15.10 10.90 -1.87
CA TRP A 85 -16.14 10.32 -2.73
C TRP A 85 -16.68 9.00 -2.20
N ARG A 86 -15.82 8.08 -1.73
CA ARG A 86 -16.30 6.85 -1.10
C ARG A 86 -17.07 7.11 0.19
N LEU A 87 -16.67 8.10 1.00
CA LEU A 87 -17.43 8.47 2.20
C LEU A 87 -18.84 9.00 1.84
N ILE A 88 -18.98 9.71 0.72
CA ILE A 88 -20.30 10.13 0.19
C ILE A 88 -21.12 8.93 -0.23
N GLU A 89 -20.56 8.00 -1.01
CA GLU A 89 -21.25 6.78 -1.45
C GLU A 89 -21.67 5.89 -0.27
N GLU A 90 -20.87 5.86 0.79
CA GLU A 90 -21.20 5.17 2.03
C GLU A 90 -22.21 5.93 2.91
N GLY A 91 -22.71 7.09 2.48
CA GLY A 91 -23.66 7.93 3.23
C GLY A 91 -23.08 8.50 4.52
N CYS A 92 -21.75 8.67 4.57
CA CYS A 92 -21.01 9.14 5.74
C CYS A 92 -20.54 10.60 5.61
N SER A 93 -20.83 11.26 4.48
CA SER A 93 -20.42 12.63 4.16
C SER A 93 -20.79 13.68 5.22
N ALA A 94 -19.86 14.60 5.45
CA ALA A 94 -20.03 15.87 6.15
C ALA A 94 -19.62 17.07 5.28
N TYR A 95 -19.40 16.83 3.98
CA TYR A 95 -18.98 17.84 3.01
C TYR A 95 -20.14 18.79 2.70
N PRO A 96 -19.89 20.10 2.50
CA PRO A 96 -20.88 20.99 1.91
C PRO A 96 -21.19 20.52 0.49
N ASP A 97 -22.47 20.45 0.15
CA ASP A 97 -22.98 20.07 -1.18
C ASP A 97 -22.49 18.70 -1.70
N ASP A 98 -22.01 17.83 -0.80
CA ASP A 98 -21.41 16.52 -1.14
C ASP A 98 -20.27 16.61 -2.18
N GLU A 99 -19.45 17.66 -2.07
CA GLU A 99 -18.25 17.84 -2.89
C GLU A 99 -16.99 17.77 -2.01
N PRO A 100 -16.22 16.67 -2.07
CA PRO A 100 -14.93 16.58 -1.40
C PRO A 100 -13.87 17.34 -2.22
N ASP A 101 -12.82 17.81 -1.55
CA ASP A 101 -11.67 18.42 -2.19
C ASP A 101 -10.39 17.59 -1.97
N PHE A 102 -9.26 18.10 -2.45
CA PHE A 102 -7.98 17.42 -2.35
C PHE A 102 -7.32 17.58 -0.98
N GLN A 103 -7.77 18.49 -0.11
CA GLN A 103 -7.07 18.89 1.11
C GLN A 103 -7.64 18.20 2.34
N TRP A 104 -6.77 17.60 3.15
CA TRP A 104 -7.22 16.99 4.40
C TRP A 104 -7.73 18.05 5.38
N SER A 105 -9.01 17.96 5.71
CA SER A 105 -9.72 18.98 6.46
C SER A 105 -10.47 18.40 7.66
N ALA A 106 -11.11 19.29 8.42
CA ALA A 106 -12.03 18.89 9.48
C ALA A 106 -13.25 18.12 8.93
N LYS A 107 -13.63 18.35 7.68
CA LYS A 107 -14.76 17.67 7.05
C LYS A 107 -14.45 16.22 6.73
N ASP A 108 -13.24 15.93 6.25
CA ASP A 108 -12.80 14.56 6.06
C ASP A 108 -12.76 13.80 7.38
N ARG A 109 -12.25 14.43 8.45
CA ARG A 109 -12.24 13.83 9.79
C ARG A 109 -13.64 13.51 10.30
N GLU A 110 -14.59 14.42 10.11
CA GLU A 110 -15.98 14.24 10.50
C GLU A 110 -16.64 13.10 9.69
N SER A 111 -16.49 13.14 8.37
CA SER A 111 -16.99 12.10 7.46
C SER A 111 -16.42 10.72 7.81
N TYR A 112 -15.11 10.65 8.09
CA TYR A 112 -14.44 9.40 8.43
C TYR A 112 -14.82 8.88 9.82
N ALA A 113 -15.11 9.76 10.78
CA ALA A 113 -15.64 9.36 12.08
C ALA A 113 -17.03 8.72 11.94
N ASN A 114 -17.87 9.23 11.03
CA ASN A 114 -19.15 8.60 10.71
C ASN A 114 -18.96 7.22 10.10
N TRP A 115 -18.01 7.06 9.18
CA TRP A 115 -17.64 5.77 8.61
C TRP A 115 -17.17 4.76 9.66
N GLN A 116 -16.28 5.17 10.57
CA GLN A 116 -15.84 4.33 11.69
C GLN A 116 -17.04 3.89 12.56
N ARG A 117 -17.97 4.80 12.88
CA ARG A 117 -19.19 4.44 13.63
C ARG A 117 -20.09 3.48 12.86
N LYS A 118 -20.26 3.67 11.54
CA LYS A 118 -21.03 2.77 10.66
C LYS A 118 -20.46 1.35 10.68
N LEU A 119 -19.14 1.22 10.76
CA LEU A 119 -18.44 -0.06 10.90
C LEU A 119 -18.50 -0.66 12.33
N GLY A 120 -19.07 0.05 13.31
CA GLY A 120 -19.20 -0.37 14.70
C GLY A 120 -18.04 0.01 15.61
N PHE A 121 -17.09 0.84 15.15
CA PHE A 121 -16.03 1.39 16.00
C PHE A 121 -16.61 2.46 16.94
N GLY A 122 -16.08 2.57 18.15
CA GLY A 122 -16.52 3.54 19.15
C GLY A 122 -15.37 4.05 20.02
N GLY A 123 -15.63 5.10 20.80
CA GLY A 123 -14.61 5.71 21.65
C GLY A 123 -13.42 6.24 20.85
N GLY A 124 -12.20 5.95 21.29
CA GLY A 124 -10.96 6.39 20.65
C GLY A 124 -10.70 5.81 19.26
N ASP A 125 -11.41 4.73 18.89
CA ASP A 125 -11.25 4.09 17.57
C ASP A 125 -12.14 4.72 16.48
N ALA A 126 -13.06 5.61 16.86
CA ALA A 126 -13.90 6.42 15.97
C ALA A 126 -13.53 7.92 16.05
N ASP A 127 -12.23 8.20 15.99
CA ASP A 127 -11.59 9.50 16.16
C ASP A 127 -11.55 10.35 14.87
N GLY A 128 -12.06 9.82 13.76
CA GLY A 128 -12.04 10.45 12.45
C GLY A 128 -10.70 10.37 11.73
N MET A 129 -9.72 9.66 12.29
CA MET A 129 -8.42 9.49 11.67
C MET A 129 -8.35 8.10 11.01
N PRO A 130 -8.02 8.04 9.71
CA PRO A 130 -7.93 6.77 9.02
C PRO A 130 -6.94 5.81 9.66
N GLY A 131 -7.38 4.55 9.76
CA GLY A 131 -6.59 3.42 10.25
C GLY A 131 -6.70 2.26 9.27
N ARG A 132 -5.74 1.33 9.30
CA ARG A 132 -5.66 0.22 8.34
C ARG A 132 -7.00 -0.51 8.15
N GLN A 133 -7.65 -0.92 9.24
CA GLN A 133 -8.87 -1.73 9.17
C GLN A 133 -10.08 -0.98 8.60
N SER A 134 -10.29 0.27 9.00
CA SER A 134 -11.40 1.09 8.48
C SER A 134 -11.12 1.54 7.05
N TRP A 135 -9.87 1.76 6.67
CA TRP A 135 -9.44 2.10 5.33
C TRP A 135 -9.67 0.94 4.34
N GLU A 136 -9.22 -0.26 4.70
CA GLU A 136 -9.39 -1.46 3.88
C GLU A 136 -10.87 -1.78 3.62
N ARG A 137 -11.76 -1.44 4.55
CA ARG A 137 -13.21 -1.61 4.39
C ARG A 137 -13.87 -0.52 3.55
N LEU A 138 -13.25 0.65 3.42
CA LEU A 138 -13.82 1.77 2.67
C LEU A 138 -13.71 1.53 1.16
N HIS A 139 -12.77 0.68 0.73
CA HIS A 139 -12.51 0.38 -0.68
C HIS A 139 -12.27 1.69 -1.46
N VAL A 140 -11.31 2.48 -0.99
CA VAL A 140 -10.89 3.73 -1.66
C VAL A 140 -10.26 3.35 -3.00
N PRO A 141 -10.75 3.81 -4.16
CA PRO A 141 -10.18 3.40 -5.45
C PRO A 141 -8.70 3.78 -5.58
N ALA A 142 -7.88 2.86 -6.07
CA ALA A 142 -6.48 3.12 -6.37
C ALA A 142 -6.34 4.08 -7.55
N LEU A 143 -5.42 5.04 -7.44
CA LEU A 143 -5.18 6.07 -8.47
C LEU A 143 -4.27 5.60 -9.62
N THR A 144 -4.19 4.28 -9.86
CA THR A 144 -3.27 3.70 -10.84
C THR A 144 -3.50 4.28 -12.24
N ARG A 145 -2.42 4.77 -12.86
CA ARG A 145 -2.30 5.00 -14.30
C ARG A 145 -1.54 3.86 -14.96
#